data_AF-A0A1J3IDK8-F1
#
_entry.id   AF-A0A1J3IDK8-F1
#
_cell.length_a   1.000
_cell.length_b   1.000
_cell.length_c   1.000
_cell.angle_alpha   90.00
_cell.angle_beta   90.00
_cell.angle_gamma   90.00
#
_symmetry.space_group_name_H-M   'P 1'
#
loop_
_entity.id
_entity.type
_entity.pdbx_description
1 polymer ?
#
loop_
_entity_poly.entity_id
_entity_poly.type
_entity_poly.pdbx_seq_one_letter_code
_entity_poly.pdbx_strand_id
1 'polypeptide(L)'
;LTLTAGLGLSSSLDIRSLCSSITSDRSLDRSPKGVVTKLFFQVIIYHLWKERNRRIFNSTSSSVSAVGSEVDRVMRDRLLSYPPTSAGCPSLLEVYFRFCTGALSSSPP
;
A
#
# COMPACT_ATOMS: atom_id res chain seq x y z
N LEU A 1 -10.94 4.61 -0.17
CA LEU A 1 -9.83 3.68 0.13
C LEU A 1 -9.41 3.94 1.57
N THR A 2 -9.97 3.19 2.50
CA THR A 2 -9.72 3.34 3.94
C THR A 2 -8.46 2.54 4.28
N LEU A 3 -7.32 3.24 4.26
CA LEU A 3 -5.95 2.70 4.42
C LEU A 3 -5.55 2.48 5.90
N THR A 4 -6.49 2.57 6.84
CA THR A 4 -6.21 2.82 8.26
C THR A 4 -5.86 1.58 9.09
N ALA A 5 -6.31 0.39 8.73
CA ALA A 5 -6.38 -0.71 9.71
C ALA A 5 -5.26 -1.76 9.65
N GLY A 6 -4.41 -1.79 8.63
CA GLY A 6 -3.27 -2.74 8.56
C GLY A 6 -2.03 -2.33 9.39
N LEU A 7 -1.97 -1.10 9.90
CA LEU A 7 -0.76 -0.55 10.54
C LEU A 7 -0.87 -0.36 12.06
N GLY A 8 -2.05 -0.49 12.67
CA GLY A 8 -2.26 -0.14 14.08
C GLY A 8 -2.16 1.38 14.34
N LEU A 9 -2.43 2.21 13.34
CA LEU A 9 -2.29 3.66 13.42
C LEU A 9 -3.68 4.31 13.58
N SER A 10 -3.91 4.90 14.76
CA SER A 10 -5.21 5.29 15.33
C SER A 10 -5.78 6.64 14.82
N SER A 11 -5.53 7.05 13.59
CA SER A 11 -6.20 8.23 13.02
C SER A 11 -6.04 8.31 11.52
N SER A 12 -7.03 8.96 10.86
CA SER A 12 -7.02 9.35 9.45
C SER A 12 -5.61 9.65 8.98
N LEU A 13 -5.10 8.93 7.96
CA LEU A 13 -3.70 9.01 7.53
C LEU A 13 -3.30 10.46 7.25
N ASP A 14 -2.64 11.08 8.23
CA ASP A 14 -1.82 12.24 7.96
C ASP A 14 -0.55 11.73 7.28
N ILE A 15 -0.40 12.08 6.01
CA ILE A 15 0.80 11.77 5.21
C ILE A 15 2.05 12.22 5.99
N ARG A 16 1.98 13.31 6.75
CA ARG A 16 3.11 13.80 7.56
C ARG A 16 3.44 12.85 8.71
N SER A 17 2.43 12.33 9.41
CA SER A 17 2.61 11.37 10.51
C SER A 17 3.24 10.07 10.01
N LEU A 18 2.74 9.53 8.90
CA LEU A 18 3.32 8.35 8.27
C LEU A 18 4.76 8.58 7.79
N CYS A 19 5.02 9.70 7.09
CA CYS A 19 6.38 10.05 6.65
C CYS A 19 7.32 10.19 7.85
N SER A 20 6.86 10.76 8.96
CA SER A 20 7.63 10.88 10.20
C SER A 20 7.95 9.51 10.78
N SER A 21 6.99 8.59 10.88
CA SER A 21 7.23 7.22 11.37
C SER A 21 8.19 6.43 10.48
N ILE A 22 8.05 6.54 9.15
CA ILE A 22 8.94 5.88 8.20
C ILE A 22 10.37 6.44 8.27
N THR A 23 10.51 7.75 8.48
CA THR A 23 11.82 8.43 8.53
C THR A 23 12.52 8.23 9.87
N SER A 24 11.75 8.20 10.97
CA SER A 24 12.26 8.09 12.32
C SER A 24 12.65 6.65 12.69
N ASP A 25 11.99 5.66 12.09
CA ASP A 25 12.22 4.25 12.41
C ASP A 25 13.05 3.53 11.34
N ARG A 26 14.37 3.52 11.53
CA ARG A 26 15.32 2.76 10.70
C ARG A 26 15.07 1.24 10.74
N SER A 27 14.37 0.73 11.76
CA SER A 27 14.03 -0.68 11.85
C SER A 27 12.86 -1.04 10.94
N LEU A 28 11.88 -0.13 10.80
CA LEU A 28 10.80 -0.28 9.82
C LEU A 28 11.33 -0.22 8.39
N ASP A 29 12.34 0.62 8.10
CA ASP A 29 12.99 0.73 6.79
C ASP A 29 13.48 -0.62 6.23
N ARG A 30 14.00 -1.50 7.10
CA ARG A 30 14.50 -2.83 6.72
C ARG A 30 13.52 -3.96 6.95
N SER A 31 12.39 -3.68 7.59
CA SER A 31 11.37 -4.70 7.86
C SER A 31 10.56 -5.02 6.58
N PRO A 32 10.14 -6.28 6.38
CA PRO A 32 9.23 -6.65 5.30
C PRO A 32 7.97 -5.78 5.25
N LYS A 33 7.41 -5.43 6.41
CA LYS A 33 6.23 -4.56 6.54
C LYS A 33 6.52 -3.14 6.03
N GLY A 34 7.66 -2.56 6.38
CA GLY A 34 8.03 -1.22 5.92
C GLY A 34 8.34 -1.18 4.43
N VAL A 35 9.01 -2.21 3.88
CA VAL A 35 9.22 -2.35 2.43
C VAL A 35 7.89 -2.37 1.68
N VAL A 36 6.95 -3.23 2.11
CA VAL A 36 5.61 -3.31 1.51
C VAL A 36 4.86 -1.99 1.64
N THR A 37 4.92 -1.34 2.80
CA THR A 37 4.27 -0.05 3.04
C THR A 37 4.81 1.03 2.10
N LYS A 38 6.13 1.18 2.00
CA LYS A 38 6.77 2.17 1.11
C LYS A 38 6.40 1.95 -0.35
N LEU A 39 6.50 0.71 -0.81
CA LEU A 39 6.13 0.36 -2.18
C LEU A 39 4.66 0.69 -2.44
N PHE A 40 3.77 0.34 -1.51
CA PHE A 40 2.34 0.62 -1.64
C PHE A 40 2.04 2.12 -1.76
N PHE A 41 2.68 2.96 -0.93
CA PHE A 41 2.57 4.41 -1.04
C PHE A 41 3.08 4.92 -2.39
N GLN A 42 4.23 4.42 -2.86
CA GLN A 42 4.77 4.79 -4.18
C GLN A 42 3.77 4.45 -5.31
N VAL A 43 3.20 3.25 -5.29
CA VAL A 43 2.22 2.80 -6.29
C VAL A 43 0.95 3.66 -6.25
N ILE A 44 0.42 3.95 -5.06
CA ILE A 44 -0.76 4.82 -4.90
C ILE A 44 -0.48 6.22 -5.43
N ILE A 45 0.63 6.85 -5.03
CA ILE A 45 0.99 8.21 -5.46
C ILE A 45 1.12 8.25 -6.99
N TYR A 46 1.78 7.25 -7.59
CA TYR A 46 1.91 7.16 -9.04
C TYR A 46 0.54 7.05 -9.73
N HIS A 47 -0.37 6.23 -9.23
CA HIS A 47 -1.71 6.09 -9.81
C HIS A 47 -2.59 7.33 -9.61
N LEU A 48 -2.46 8.04 -8.49
CA LEU A 48 -3.14 9.33 -8.28
C LEU A 48 -2.63 10.39 -9.26
N TRP A 49 -1.31 10.47 -9.44
CA TRP A 49 -0.69 11.35 -10.44
C TRP A 49 -1.16 11.00 -11.86
N LYS A 50 -1.14 9.71 -12.22
CA LYS A 50 -1.59 9.21 -13.52
C LYS A 50 -3.06 9.54 -13.78
N GLU A 51 -3.92 9.35 -12.77
CA GLU A 51 -5.35 9.66 -12.87
C GLU A 51 -5.62 11.17 -12.99
N ARG A 52 -4.91 12.01 -12.21
CA ARG A 52 -4.98 13.48 -12.37
C ARG A 52 -4.61 13.89 -13.79
N ASN A 53 -3.50 13.38 -14.32
CA ASN A 53 -3.07 13.70 -15.68
C ASN A 53 -4.08 13.22 -16.72
N ARG A 54 -4.63 12.01 -16.54
CA ARG A 54 -5.67 11.49 -17.42
C ARG A 54 -6.89 12.41 -17.46
N ARG A 55 -7.34 12.95 -16.32
CA ARG A 55 -8.46 13.90 -16.25
C ARG A 55 -8.16 15.22 -16.95
N ILE A 56 -6.95 15.75 -16.79
CA ILE A 56 -6.54 17.01 -17.43
C ILE A 56 -6.46 16.87 -18.94
N PHE A 57 -5.84 15.80 -19.44
CA PHE A 57 -5.51 15.66 -20.86
C PHE A 57 -6.55 14.90 -21.69
N ASN A 58 -7.37 14.05 -21.07
CA ASN A 58 -8.35 13.23 -21.78
C ASN A 58 -9.79 13.46 -21.32
N SER A 59 -10.02 14.29 -20.28
CA SER A 59 -11.34 14.54 -19.67
C SER A 59 -12.09 13.28 -19.19
N THR A 60 -11.44 12.12 -19.17
CA THR A 60 -11.97 10.87 -18.64
C THR A 60 -11.54 10.66 -17.20
N SER A 61 -12.40 10.07 -16.38
CA SER A 61 -12.07 9.65 -15.02
C SER A 61 -12.24 8.14 -14.85
N SER A 62 -11.35 7.53 -14.08
CA SER A 62 -11.53 6.16 -13.60
C SER A 62 -12.23 6.15 -12.26
N SER A 63 -13.02 5.11 -12.00
CA SER A 63 -13.62 4.89 -10.70
C SER A 63 -12.53 4.58 -9.66
N VAL A 64 -12.81 4.87 -8.38
CA VAL A 64 -11.89 4.55 -7.28
C VAL A 64 -11.61 3.04 -7.21
N SER A 65 -12.62 2.21 -7.52
CA SER A 65 -12.48 0.76 -7.58
C SER A 65 -11.51 0.32 -8.68
N ALA A 66 -11.62 0.91 -9.89
CA ALA A 66 -10.72 0.61 -11.00
C ALA A 66 -9.26 1.01 -10.70
N VAL A 67 -9.05 2.18 -10.07
CA VAL A 67 -7.71 2.58 -9.62
C VAL A 67 -7.20 1.63 -8.53
N GLY A 68 -8.07 1.23 -7.59
CA GLY A 68 -7.73 0.29 -6.54
C GLY A 68 -7.32 -1.10 -7.06
N SER A 69 -8.01 -1.63 -8.06
CA SER A 69 -7.66 -2.92 -8.68
C SER A 69 -6.32 -2.86 -9.41
N GLU A 70 -6.02 -1.75 -10.08
CA GLU A 70 -4.71 -1.55 -10.73
C GLU A 70 -3.58 -1.47 -9.68
N VAL A 71 -3.80 -0.76 -8.57
CA VAL A 71 -2.83 -0.72 -7.46
C VAL A 71 -2.57 -2.13 -6.90
N ASP A 72 -3.63 -2.89 -6.58
CA ASP A 72 -3.50 -4.25 -6.04
C ASP A 72 -2.77 -5.19 -7.02
N ARG A 73 -3.12 -5.13 -8.30
CA ARG A 73 -2.44 -5.90 -9.35
C ARG A 73 -0.95 -5.57 -9.41
N VAL A 74 -0.59 -4.28 -9.48
CA VAL A 74 0.81 -3.85 -9.53
C VAL A 74 1.58 -4.30 -8.29
N MET A 75 0.96 -4.21 -7.10
CA MET A 75 1.58 -4.72 -5.87
C MET A 75 1.87 -6.21 -5.96
N ARG A 76 0.88 -7.03 -6.35
CA ARG A 76 1.05 -8.48 -6.48
C ARG A 76 2.14 -8.82 -7.50
N ASP A 77 2.08 -8.22 -8.68
CA ASP A 77 3.04 -8.47 -9.77
C ASP A 77 4.48 -8.15 -9.33
N ARG A 78 4.69 -7.05 -8.60
CA ARG A 78 6.01 -6.65 -8.09
C ARG A 78 6.50 -7.56 -6.97
N LEU A 79 5.63 -7.92 -6.03
CA LEU A 79 6.00 -8.72 -4.87
C LEU A 79 6.22 -10.20 -5.22
N LEU A 80 5.54 -10.72 -6.25
CA LEU A 80 5.78 -12.06 -6.79
C LEU A 80 7.21 -12.27 -7.31
N SER A 81 7.88 -11.20 -7.77
CA SER A 81 9.28 -11.26 -8.19
C SER A 81 10.27 -11.50 -7.05
N TYR A 82 9.84 -11.43 -5.78
CA TYR A 82 10.69 -11.58 -4.60
C TYR A 82 10.24 -12.77 -3.75
N PRO A 83 10.70 -14.00 -4.07
CA PRO A 83 10.38 -15.18 -3.27
C PRO A 83 10.98 -15.08 -1.85
N PRO A 84 10.44 -15.85 -0.87
CA PRO A 84 11.01 -15.90 0.47
C PRO A 84 12.49 -16.33 0.47
N THR A 85 13.28 -15.72 1.34
CA THR A 85 14.71 -16.03 1.47
C THR A 85 14.97 -17.42 2.06
N SER A 86 14.03 -17.97 2.84
CA SER A 86 14.15 -19.28 3.47
C SER A 86 12.78 -19.92 3.75
N ALA A 87 12.77 -21.25 3.85
CA ALA A 87 11.57 -22.00 4.25
C ALA A 87 11.19 -21.64 5.69
N GLY A 88 10.05 -20.97 5.87
CA GLY A 88 9.53 -20.52 7.16
C GLY A 88 9.48 -19.00 7.35
N CYS A 89 10.09 -18.22 6.46
CA CYS A 89 9.90 -16.76 6.44
C CYS A 89 8.71 -16.38 5.55
N PRO A 90 7.85 -15.43 5.98
CA PRO A 90 6.75 -14.97 5.14
C PRO A 90 7.29 -14.23 3.91
N SER A 91 6.68 -14.47 2.75
CA SER A 91 6.97 -13.68 1.55
C SER A 91 6.51 -12.23 1.72
N LEU A 92 7.09 -11.30 0.96
CA LEU A 92 6.57 -9.92 0.93
C LEU A 92 5.11 -9.86 0.46
N LEU A 93 4.72 -10.77 -0.44
CA LEU A 93 3.34 -10.90 -0.90
C LEU A 93 2.40 -11.34 0.23
N GLU A 94 2.82 -12.27 1.08
CA GLU A 94 2.06 -12.69 2.25
C GLU A 94 1.91 -11.55 3.27
N VAL A 95 2.98 -10.78 3.49
CA VAL A 95 2.94 -9.56 4.32
C VAL A 95 1.95 -8.54 3.75
N TYR A 96 1.92 -8.36 2.42
CA TYR A 96 0.95 -7.48 1.75
C TYR A 96 -0.49 -7.96 1.93
N PHE A 97 -0.76 -9.25 1.76
CA PHE A 97 -2.10 -9.79 1.99
C PHE A 97 -2.56 -9.55 3.43
N ARG A 98 -1.71 -9.84 4.43
CA ARG A 98 -2.02 -9.57 5.84
C ARG A 98 -2.29 -8.09 6.11
N PHE A 99 -1.53 -7.20 5.47
CA PHE A 99 -1.74 -5.77 5.56
C PHE A 99 -3.12 -5.35 5.00
N CYS A 100 -3.53 -5.92 3.86
CA CYS A 100 -4.83 -5.64 3.25
C CYS A 100 -6.02 -6.29 3.97
N THR A 101 -5.90 -7.54 4.46
CA THR A 101 -6.98 -8.22 5.21
C THR A 101 -7.18 -7.63 6.60
N GLY A 102 -6.10 -7.25 7.29
CA GLY A 102 -6.21 -6.50 8.55
C GLY A 102 -6.92 -5.15 8.39
N ALA A 103 -6.90 -4.58 7.17
CA ALA A 103 -7.64 -3.36 6.87
C ALA A 103 -9.15 -3.57 6.66
N LEU A 104 -9.59 -4.79 6.33
CA LEU A 104 -10.99 -5.12 6.05
C LEU A 104 -11.76 -5.60 7.29
N SER A 105 -11.08 -6.14 8.31
CA SER A 105 -11.72 -6.67 9.52
C SER A 105 -12.14 -5.60 10.55
N SER A 106 -11.98 -4.31 10.24
CA SER A 106 -12.27 -3.20 11.17
C SER A 106 -13.37 -2.25 10.69
N SER A 107 -14.18 -2.62 9.69
CA SER A 107 -15.40 -1.89 9.35
C SER A 107 -16.55 -2.43 10.22
N PRO A 108 -17.30 -1.60 10.97
CA PRO A 108 -18.48 -2.07 11.68
C PRO A 108 -19.57 -2.47 10.67
N PRO A 109 -20.50 -3.36 11.06
CA PRO A 109 -21.68 -3.70 10.26
C PRO A 109 -22.61 -2.50 10.04
#